data_AF-A0A2H8TWA6-F1
#
_entry.id   AF-A0A2H8TWA6-F1
#
_cell.length_a   1.000
_cell.length_b   1.000
_cell.length_c   1.000
_cell.angle_alpha   90.00
_cell.angle_beta   90.00
_cell.angle_gamma   90.00
#
_symmetry.space_group_name_H-M   'P 1'
#
loop_
_entity.id
_entity.type
_entity.pdbx_description
1 polymer ?
#
loop_
_entity_poly.entity_id
_entity_poly.type
_entity_poly.pdbx_seq_one_letter_code
_entity_poly.pdbx_strand_id
1 'polypeptide(L)'
;MERQRAESTFTIISKVKNSPNVNTMVKWLKSNKLLILILVSVVFGVLLGLTLRPLHLSSDTITLISYPGDLFLRTLKLMVLPFIISCIIIGAANLDISKNGNVAVRTIVYFVLTSVFNVCLGLTLGLLVHPGSPDLRLTNTTSFSGPKKMNVMDGFLDMGKNLLPENLFQATIQQTLTEYETVMGINNTKTLKKVVKYKDGTNTLGIIFFCLIFGTVLGTMGERKQPVLNFFTVTYEVMQKILTGVIW
;
A
#
# COMPACT_ATOMS: atom_id res chain seq x y z
N MET A 1 -11.38 -4.46 -63.85
CA MET A 1 -11.96 -5.07 -62.62
C MET A 1 -11.15 -4.76 -61.36
N GLU A 2 -9.80 -4.81 -61.37
CA GLU A 2 -9.00 -4.57 -60.15
C GLU A 2 -9.02 -3.12 -59.63
N ARG A 3 -9.08 -2.11 -60.50
CA ARG A 3 -9.16 -0.68 -60.09
C ARG A 3 -10.44 -0.34 -59.31
N GLN A 4 -11.59 -0.89 -59.71
CA GLN A 4 -12.86 -0.69 -58.99
C GLN A 4 -12.88 -1.38 -57.62
N ARG A 5 -12.12 -2.47 -57.45
CA ARG A 5 -11.97 -3.16 -56.17
C ARG A 5 -11.06 -2.39 -55.21
N ALA A 6 -10.03 -1.73 -55.73
CA ALA A 6 -9.16 -0.86 -54.94
C ALA A 6 -9.91 0.38 -54.43
N GLU A 7 -10.72 1.02 -55.29
CA GLU A 7 -11.52 2.21 -54.92
C GLU A 7 -12.63 1.89 -53.92
N SER A 8 -13.30 0.74 -54.04
CA SER A 8 -14.32 0.33 -53.07
C SER A 8 -13.71 0.00 -51.70
N THR A 9 -12.53 -0.62 -51.68
CA THR A 9 -11.79 -0.92 -50.43
C THR A 9 -11.32 0.37 -49.76
N PHE A 10 -10.82 1.35 -50.52
CA PHE A 10 -10.39 2.65 -49.99
C PHE A 10 -11.58 3.47 -49.45
N THR A 11 -12.74 3.37 -50.10
CA THR A 11 -13.98 4.04 -49.68
C THR A 11 -14.57 3.43 -48.41
N ILE A 12 -14.45 2.11 -48.21
CA ILE A 12 -14.87 1.45 -46.97
C ILE A 12 -13.96 1.88 -45.80
N ILE A 13 -12.64 1.94 -46.01
CA ILE A 13 -11.68 2.37 -44.98
C ILE A 13 -11.91 3.84 -44.58
N SER A 14 -12.21 4.72 -45.55
CA SER A 14 -12.51 6.14 -45.26
C SER A 14 -13.84 6.32 -44.53
N LYS A 15 -14.86 5.50 -44.84
CA LYS A 15 -16.18 5.55 -44.19
C LYS A 15 -16.17 4.98 -42.76
N VAL A 16 -15.32 4.00 -42.46
CA VAL A 16 -15.08 3.51 -41.08
C VAL A 16 -14.38 4.56 -40.23
N LYS A 17 -13.40 5.27 -40.79
CA LYS A 17 -12.66 6.34 -40.09
C LYS A 17 -13.54 7.56 -39.75
N ASN A 18 -14.60 7.80 -40.51
CA ASN A 18 -15.53 8.93 -40.32
C ASN A 18 -16.86 8.57 -39.63
N SER A 19 -16.97 7.37 -39.05
CA SER A 19 -18.14 6.99 -38.25
C SER A 19 -18.13 7.72 -36.89
N PRO A 20 -19.24 8.34 -36.46
CA PRO A 20 -19.32 9.08 -35.19
C PRO A 20 -18.94 8.23 -33.97
N ASN A 21 -19.13 6.91 -34.06
CA ASN A 21 -18.75 5.95 -33.01
C ASN A 21 -17.24 5.76 -32.87
N VAL A 22 -16.47 5.81 -33.97
CA VAL A 22 -15.00 5.62 -33.93
C VAL A 22 -14.33 6.85 -33.33
N ASN A 23 -14.79 8.05 -33.68
CA ASN A 23 -14.30 9.29 -33.05
C ASN A 23 -14.64 9.37 -31.56
N THR A 24 -15.81 8.87 -31.17
CA THR A 24 -16.22 8.75 -29.76
C THR A 24 -15.34 7.75 -29.00
N MET A 25 -15.04 6.60 -29.60
CA MET A 25 -14.18 5.56 -29.02
C MET A 25 -12.73 6.04 -28.87
N VAL A 26 -12.15 6.70 -29.88
CA VAL A 26 -10.79 7.25 -29.81
C VAL A 26 -10.69 8.37 -28.79
N LYS A 27 -11.73 9.22 -28.68
CA LYS A 27 -11.81 10.25 -27.65
C LYS A 27 -11.87 9.63 -26.25
N TRP A 28 -12.68 8.57 -26.06
CA TRP A 28 -12.75 7.82 -24.80
C TRP A 28 -11.40 7.15 -24.45
N LEU A 29 -10.71 6.57 -25.45
CA LEU A 29 -9.39 5.95 -25.28
C LEU A 29 -8.35 6.97 -24.79
N LYS A 30 -8.36 8.17 -25.36
CA LYS A 30 -7.47 9.26 -24.95
C LYS A 30 -7.77 9.74 -23.52
N SER A 31 -9.05 9.82 -23.13
CA SER A 31 -9.45 10.20 -21.78
C SER A 31 -9.05 9.17 -20.72
N ASN A 32 -9.00 7.88 -21.07
CA ASN A 32 -8.69 6.78 -20.15
C ASN A 32 -7.30 6.16 -20.39
N LYS A 33 -6.36 6.94 -20.93
CA LYS A 33 -5.04 6.46 -21.36
C LYS A 33 -4.29 5.67 -20.27
N LEU A 34 -4.29 6.18 -19.04
CA LEU A 34 -3.58 5.58 -17.91
C LEU A 34 -4.18 4.23 -17.49
N LEU A 35 -5.51 4.14 -17.42
CA LEU A 35 -6.21 2.90 -17.10
C LEU A 35 -5.90 1.81 -18.14
N ILE A 36 -5.95 2.18 -19.42
CA ILE A 36 -5.66 1.25 -20.52
C ILE A 36 -4.20 0.80 -20.47
N LEU A 37 -3.27 1.71 -20.17
CA LEU A 37 -1.85 1.40 -20.05
C LEU A 37 -1.60 0.40 -18.91
N ILE A 38 -2.23 0.59 -17.74
CA ILE A 38 -2.11 -0.36 -16.62
C ILE A 38 -2.65 -1.74 -17.01
N LEU A 39 -3.84 -1.81 -17.61
CA LEU A 39 -4.44 -3.09 -18.01
C LEU A 39 -3.58 -3.83 -19.03
N VAL A 40 -3.10 -3.13 -20.06
CA VAL A 40 -2.23 -3.72 -21.09
C VAL A 40 -0.90 -4.17 -20.48
N SER A 41 -0.27 -3.36 -19.63
CA SER A 41 0.98 -3.71 -18.95
C SER A 41 0.85 -4.92 -18.03
N VAL A 42 -0.27 -5.07 -17.31
CA VAL A 42 -0.52 -6.25 -16.47
C VAL A 42 -0.65 -7.51 -17.34
N VAL A 43 -1.45 -7.46 -18.40
CA VAL A 43 -1.60 -8.60 -19.33
C VAL A 43 -0.26 -8.95 -19.98
N PHE A 44 0.48 -7.94 -20.43
CA PHE A 44 1.81 -8.12 -21.01
C PHE A 44 2.80 -8.74 -20.01
N GLY A 45 2.83 -8.25 -18.77
CA GLY A 45 3.70 -8.77 -17.72
C GLY A 45 3.40 -10.23 -17.37
N VAL A 46 2.11 -10.62 -17.32
CA VAL A 46 1.71 -12.01 -17.11
C VAL A 46 2.14 -12.90 -18.28
N LEU A 47 1.88 -12.47 -19.52
CA LEU A 47 2.29 -13.23 -20.70
C LEU A 47 3.81 -13.41 -20.77
N LEU A 48 4.55 -12.32 -20.60
CA LEU A 48 6.01 -12.33 -20.60
C LEU A 48 6.55 -13.23 -19.48
N GLY A 49 6.00 -13.14 -18.26
CA GLY A 49 6.37 -14.00 -17.14
C GLY A 49 6.10 -15.49 -17.41
N LEU A 50 4.96 -15.84 -18.00
CA LEU A 50 4.63 -17.22 -18.35
C LEU A 50 5.52 -17.76 -19.47
N THR A 51 5.89 -16.94 -20.46
CA THR A 51 6.78 -17.33 -21.56
C THR A 51 8.23 -17.50 -21.10
N LEU A 52 8.71 -16.67 -20.17
CA LEU A 52 10.09 -16.75 -19.64
C LEU A 52 10.25 -17.85 -18.57
N ARG A 53 9.18 -18.23 -17.87
CA ARG A 53 9.20 -19.26 -16.82
C ARG A 53 9.84 -20.59 -17.22
N PRO A 54 9.54 -21.22 -18.38
CA PRO A 54 10.15 -22.50 -18.77
C PRO A 54 11.63 -22.40 -19.16
N LEU A 55 12.17 -21.20 -19.38
CA LEU A 55 13.54 -21.00 -19.86
C LEU A 55 14.60 -21.12 -18.75
N HIS A 56 14.22 -21.32 -17.48
CA HIS A 56 15.11 -21.47 -16.32
C HIS A 56 16.27 -20.45 -16.32
N LEU A 57 15.94 -19.17 -16.43
CA LEU A 57 16.92 -18.08 -16.46
C LEU A 57 17.76 -18.03 -15.17
N SER A 58 19.00 -17.59 -15.30
CA SER A 58 19.88 -17.35 -14.15
C SER A 58 19.30 -16.28 -13.21
N SER A 59 19.60 -16.39 -11.91
CA SER A 59 19.14 -15.45 -10.87
C SER A 59 19.47 -14.00 -11.21
N ASP A 60 20.65 -13.73 -11.77
CA ASP A 60 21.07 -12.38 -12.15
C ASP A 60 20.18 -11.78 -13.24
N THR A 61 19.75 -12.61 -14.20
CA THR A 61 18.84 -12.19 -15.27
C THR A 61 17.45 -11.88 -14.72
N ILE A 62 16.97 -12.67 -13.76
CA ILE A 62 15.68 -12.43 -13.10
C ILE A 62 15.71 -11.11 -12.33
N THR A 63 16.79 -10.85 -11.58
CA THR A 63 16.97 -9.58 -10.87
C THR A 63 17.03 -8.39 -11.83
N LEU A 64 17.73 -8.51 -12.96
CA LEU A 64 17.78 -7.43 -13.95
C LEU A 64 16.40 -7.13 -14.55
N ILE A 65 15.61 -8.18 -14.83
CA ILE A 65 14.24 -8.04 -15.36
C ILE A 65 13.30 -7.44 -14.30
N SER A 66 13.43 -7.80 -13.01
CA SER A 66 12.56 -7.27 -11.94
C SER A 66 12.96 -5.88 -11.45
N TYR A 67 14.20 -5.45 -11.69
CA TYR A 67 14.78 -4.23 -11.16
C TYR A 67 13.94 -2.95 -11.39
N PRO A 68 13.35 -2.70 -12.58
CA PRO A 68 12.49 -1.54 -12.77
C PRO A 68 11.26 -1.54 -11.84
N GLY A 69 10.69 -2.72 -11.57
CA GLY A 69 9.57 -2.89 -10.64
C GLY A 69 10.00 -2.64 -9.18
N ASP A 70 11.17 -3.12 -8.80
CA ASP A 70 11.73 -2.86 -7.46
C ASP A 70 12.01 -1.38 -7.24
N LEU A 71 12.56 -0.69 -8.24
CA LEU A 71 12.79 0.76 -8.20
C LEU A 71 11.46 1.51 -8.09
N PHE A 72 10.44 1.14 -8.87
CA PHE A 72 9.11 1.71 -8.77
C PHE A 72 8.52 1.55 -7.36
N LEU A 73 8.58 0.35 -6.77
CA LEU A 73 8.11 0.11 -5.40
C LEU A 73 8.88 0.92 -4.35
N ARG A 74 10.20 1.12 -4.52
CA ARG A 74 11.00 1.98 -3.64
C ARG A 74 10.56 3.44 -3.72
N THR A 75 10.31 3.94 -4.93
CA THR A 75 9.79 5.30 -5.14
C THR A 75 8.43 5.50 -4.49
N LEU A 76 7.51 4.53 -4.62
CA LEU A 76 6.22 4.59 -3.93
C LEU A 76 6.40 4.61 -2.41
N LYS A 77 7.21 3.70 -1.85
CA LYS A 77 7.46 3.64 -0.40
C LYS A 77 8.08 4.93 0.15
N LEU A 78 8.96 5.58 -0.59
CA LEU A 78 9.56 6.88 -0.23
C LEU A 78 8.49 7.97 -0.07
N MET A 79 7.47 7.96 -0.92
CA MET A 79 6.39 8.96 -0.92
C MET A 79 5.36 8.74 0.19
N VAL A 80 5.17 7.51 0.68
CA VAL A 80 4.12 7.17 1.65
C VAL A 80 4.22 8.03 2.92
N LEU A 81 5.41 8.14 3.52
CA LEU A 81 5.61 8.84 4.79
C LEU A 81 5.25 10.34 4.72
N PRO A 82 5.87 11.17 3.85
CA PRO A 82 5.55 12.60 3.78
C PRO A 82 4.11 12.87 3.31
N PHE A 83 3.56 11.99 2.46
CA PHE A 83 2.19 12.10 1.97
C PHE A 83 1.17 11.88 3.10
N ILE A 84 1.32 10.81 3.89
CA ILE A 84 0.42 10.49 5.00
C ILE A 84 0.46 11.60 6.06
N ILE A 85 1.66 12.04 6.46
CA ILE A 85 1.81 13.10 7.49
C ILE A 85 1.06 14.36 7.07
N SER A 86 1.32 14.85 5.85
CA SER A 86 0.73 16.10 5.37
C SER A 86 -0.79 15.97 5.24
N CYS A 87 -1.28 14.90 4.61
CA CYS A 87 -2.71 14.68 4.39
C CYS A 87 -3.49 14.56 5.70
N ILE A 88 -2.97 13.85 6.69
CA ILE A 88 -3.66 13.65 7.97
C ILE A 88 -3.68 14.92 8.80
N ILE A 89 -2.55 15.65 8.87
CA ILE A 89 -2.50 16.91 9.63
C ILE A 89 -3.47 17.93 9.05
N ILE A 90 -3.49 18.11 7.72
CA ILE A 90 -4.44 19.00 7.04
C ILE A 90 -5.89 18.54 7.29
N GLY A 91 -6.16 17.25 7.12
CA GLY A 91 -7.50 16.69 7.29
C GLY A 91 -8.04 16.86 8.71
N ALA A 92 -7.22 16.58 9.72
CA ALA A 92 -7.62 16.72 11.13
C ALA A 92 -7.70 18.19 11.57
N ALA A 93 -6.81 19.08 11.09
CA ALA A 93 -6.81 20.50 11.47
C ALA A 93 -7.98 21.31 10.91
N ASN A 94 -8.59 20.81 9.82
CA ASN A 94 -9.77 21.40 9.19
C ASN A 94 -11.09 20.80 9.71
N LEU A 95 -11.03 19.80 10.61
CA LEU A 95 -12.22 19.16 11.16
C LEU A 95 -12.73 19.90 12.40
N ASP A 96 -13.86 20.60 12.27
CA ASP A 96 -14.57 21.20 13.40
C ASP A 96 -15.33 20.15 14.23
N ILE A 97 -14.70 19.62 15.28
CA ILE A 97 -15.30 18.56 16.13
C ILE A 97 -16.63 18.99 16.76
N SER A 98 -16.79 20.27 17.13
CA SER A 98 -18.04 20.76 17.74
C SER A 98 -19.24 20.71 16.80
N LYS A 99 -19.03 20.85 15.49
CA LYS A 99 -20.10 20.82 14.48
C LYS A 99 -20.26 19.45 13.85
N ASN A 100 -19.15 18.74 13.68
CA ASN A 100 -19.08 17.51 12.87
C ASN A 100 -18.77 16.25 13.70
N GLY A 101 -18.67 16.36 15.04
CA GLY A 101 -18.29 15.24 15.92
C GLY A 101 -19.22 14.04 15.82
N ASN A 102 -20.54 14.27 15.72
CA ASN A 102 -21.53 13.19 15.54
C ASN A 102 -21.34 12.46 14.21
N VAL A 103 -20.96 13.18 13.15
CA VAL A 103 -20.65 12.58 11.85
C VAL A 103 -19.38 11.74 11.98
N ALA A 104 -18.32 12.26 12.60
CA ALA A 104 -17.08 11.52 12.82
C ALA A 104 -17.28 10.22 13.62
N VAL A 105 -18.05 10.27 14.72
CA VAL A 105 -18.36 9.06 15.53
C VAL A 105 -19.16 8.05 14.71
N ARG A 106 -20.20 8.49 13.96
CA ARG A 106 -20.97 7.59 13.08
C ARG A 106 -20.07 6.95 12.01
N THR A 107 -19.14 7.70 11.44
CA THR A 107 -18.17 7.19 10.46
C THR A 107 -17.23 6.16 11.10
N ILE A 108 -16.72 6.40 12.31
CA ILE A 108 -15.87 5.43 13.02
C ILE A 108 -16.65 4.14 13.30
N VAL A 109 -17.86 4.25 13.85
CA VAL A 109 -18.72 3.08 14.12
C VAL A 109 -19.00 2.30 12.83
N TYR A 110 -19.33 3.01 11.74
CA TYR A 110 -19.53 2.41 10.43
C TYR A 110 -18.28 1.65 9.94
N PHE A 111 -17.09 2.24 10.04
CA PHE A 111 -15.85 1.59 9.62
C PHE A 111 -15.51 0.38 10.48
N VAL A 112 -15.69 0.44 11.79
CA VAL A 112 -15.44 -0.70 12.70
C VAL A 112 -16.38 -1.85 12.37
N LEU A 113 -17.69 -1.59 12.28
CA LEU A 113 -18.69 -2.64 11.98
C LEU A 113 -18.45 -3.28 10.62
N THR A 114 -18.21 -2.47 9.59
CA THR A 114 -17.94 -2.97 8.23
C THR A 114 -16.63 -3.76 8.18
N SER A 115 -15.59 -3.33 8.91
CA SER A 115 -14.32 -4.06 8.98
C SER A 115 -14.47 -5.40 9.67
N VAL A 116 -15.21 -5.47 10.78
CA VAL A 116 -15.50 -6.75 11.46
C VAL A 116 -16.27 -7.68 10.53
N PHE A 117 -17.29 -7.17 9.83
CA PHE A 117 -18.03 -7.94 8.84
C PHE A 117 -17.13 -8.48 7.72
N ASN A 118 -16.26 -7.63 7.15
CA ASN A 118 -15.31 -8.02 6.10
C ASN A 118 -14.30 -9.07 6.59
N VAL A 119 -13.79 -8.95 7.82
CA VAL A 119 -12.86 -9.93 8.41
C VAL A 119 -13.57 -11.27 8.62
N CYS A 120 -14.79 -11.27 9.16
CA CYS A 120 -15.58 -12.49 9.31
C CYS A 120 -15.81 -13.18 7.95
N LEU A 121 -16.28 -12.43 6.96
CA LEU A 121 -16.53 -12.94 5.62
C LEU A 121 -15.24 -13.49 4.98
N GLY A 122 -14.14 -12.75 5.06
CA GLY A 122 -12.84 -13.16 4.51
C GLY A 122 -12.28 -14.40 5.20
N LEU A 123 -12.40 -14.50 6.53
CA LEU A 123 -11.96 -15.67 7.28
C LEU A 123 -12.83 -16.89 6.98
N THR A 124 -14.15 -16.73 6.93
CA THR A 124 -15.07 -17.83 6.58
C THR A 124 -14.79 -18.35 5.17
N LEU A 125 -14.65 -17.48 4.18
CA LEU A 125 -14.31 -17.90 2.81
C LEU A 125 -12.92 -18.55 2.74
N GLY A 126 -11.91 -17.96 3.42
CA GLY A 126 -10.55 -18.49 3.45
C GLY A 126 -10.46 -19.89 4.09
N LEU A 127 -11.19 -20.11 5.19
CA LEU A 127 -11.30 -21.40 5.87
C LEU A 127 -12.27 -22.38 5.18
N LEU A 128 -13.11 -21.94 4.26
CA LEU A 128 -13.98 -22.84 3.51
C LEU A 128 -13.29 -23.32 2.22
N VAL A 129 -12.70 -22.39 1.47
CA VAL A 129 -12.01 -22.68 0.20
C VAL A 129 -10.64 -23.32 0.44
N HIS A 130 -9.97 -23.02 1.57
CA HIS A 130 -8.59 -23.43 1.86
C HIS A 130 -7.65 -23.23 0.66
N PRO A 131 -7.49 -21.99 0.15
CA PRO A 131 -6.65 -21.75 -1.01
C PRO A 131 -5.17 -21.98 -0.66
N GLY A 132 -4.52 -22.90 -1.41
CA GLY A 132 -3.11 -23.23 -1.30
C GLY A 132 -2.86 -24.66 -0.80
N SER A 133 -1.85 -25.33 -1.35
CA SER A 133 -1.51 -26.71 -0.96
C SER A 133 -0.60 -26.74 0.27
N PRO A 134 -0.92 -27.52 1.32
CA PRO A 134 -0.08 -27.65 2.51
C PRO A 134 1.32 -28.20 2.20
N ASP A 135 1.47 -28.99 1.14
CA ASP A 135 2.74 -29.63 0.75
C ASP A 135 3.81 -28.64 0.28
N LEU A 136 3.42 -27.48 -0.26
CA LEU A 136 4.36 -26.41 -0.67
C LEU A 136 4.98 -25.68 0.53
N ARG A 137 4.46 -25.86 1.75
CA ARG A 137 4.97 -25.20 2.96
C ARG A 137 6.16 -25.94 3.59
N LEU A 138 6.35 -27.22 3.27
CA LEU A 138 7.42 -28.04 3.85
C LEU A 138 8.80 -27.78 3.20
N THR A 139 8.82 -27.43 1.92
CA THR A 139 10.06 -27.30 1.13
C THR A 139 10.85 -26.00 1.42
N ASN A 140 10.19 -24.94 1.91
CA ASN A 140 10.84 -23.66 2.27
C ASN A 140 11.22 -23.57 3.77
N THR A 141 11.58 -24.68 4.39
CA THR A 141 12.10 -24.71 5.76
C THR A 141 13.63 -24.69 5.80
N THR A 142 14.26 -23.84 4.99
CA THR A 142 15.61 -23.38 5.30
C THR A 142 15.53 -22.46 6.53
N SER A 143 15.64 -23.06 7.71
CA SER A 143 16.08 -22.44 8.97
C SER A 143 15.43 -21.09 9.36
N PHE A 144 14.11 -21.04 9.50
CA PHE A 144 13.51 -20.19 10.55
C PHE A 144 13.43 -21.01 11.85
N SER A 145 14.60 -21.36 12.38
CA SER A 145 14.76 -22.12 13.61
C SER A 145 14.53 -21.21 14.82
N GLY A 146 13.26 -20.92 15.09
CA GLY A 146 12.82 -20.40 16.37
C GLY A 146 11.36 -20.77 16.54
N PRO A 147 10.93 -21.30 17.70
CA PRO A 147 9.52 -21.44 17.98
C PRO A 147 8.95 -20.03 18.07
N LYS A 148 8.43 -19.49 16.95
CA LYS A 148 7.64 -18.26 16.94
C LYS A 148 6.28 -18.57 17.54
N LYS A 149 6.25 -19.01 18.80
CA LYS A 149 5.06 -18.94 19.63
C LYS A 149 4.87 -17.47 19.98
N MET A 150 4.40 -16.71 19.01
CA MET A 150 3.92 -15.36 19.27
C MET A 150 2.67 -15.52 20.13
N ASN A 151 2.75 -15.12 21.38
CA ASN A 151 1.57 -15.02 22.22
C ASN A 151 0.66 -13.92 21.64
N VAL A 152 -0.64 -14.19 21.48
CA VAL A 152 -1.61 -13.21 20.97
C VAL A 152 -1.60 -11.95 21.85
N MET A 153 -1.41 -12.13 23.16
CA MET A 153 -1.26 -11.02 24.09
C MET A 153 -0.07 -10.12 23.74
N ASP A 154 1.06 -10.69 23.34
CA ASP A 154 2.24 -9.90 22.97
C ASP A 154 2.01 -9.11 21.69
N GLY A 155 1.28 -9.68 20.72
CA GLY A 155 0.85 -8.95 19.52
C GLY A 155 -0.01 -7.74 19.87
N PHE A 156 -0.99 -7.90 20.76
CA PHE A 156 -1.84 -6.78 21.21
C PHE A 156 -1.02 -5.71 21.97
N LEU A 157 -0.12 -6.14 22.86
CA LEU A 157 0.76 -5.22 23.58
C LEU A 157 1.71 -4.48 22.63
N ASP A 158 2.23 -5.14 21.60
CA ASP A 158 3.07 -4.51 20.59
C ASP A 158 2.28 -3.54 19.72
N MET A 159 1.00 -3.81 19.41
CA MET A 159 0.13 -2.82 18.77
C MET A 159 -0.02 -1.56 19.62
N GLY A 160 -0.19 -1.70 20.94
CA GLY A 160 -0.23 -0.56 21.87
C GLY A 160 1.09 0.24 21.89
N LYS A 161 2.24 -0.44 21.97
CA LYS A 161 3.57 0.21 21.90
C LYS A 161 3.80 0.91 20.56
N ASN A 162 3.31 0.35 19.47
CA ASN A 162 3.42 0.97 18.15
C ASN A 162 2.42 2.12 17.97
N LEU A 163 1.27 2.11 18.64
CA LEU A 163 0.32 3.22 18.63
C LEU A 163 0.91 4.47 19.31
N LEU A 164 1.65 4.27 20.41
CA LEU A 164 2.35 5.31 21.17
C LEU A 164 3.86 5.05 21.14
N PRO A 165 4.56 5.36 20.03
CA PRO A 165 6.00 5.15 19.94
C PRO A 165 6.74 6.05 20.92
N GLU A 166 7.83 5.55 21.50
CA GLU A 166 8.69 6.32 22.41
C GLU A 166 9.38 7.51 21.71
N ASN A 167 9.62 7.40 20.39
CA ASN A 167 10.26 8.43 19.59
C ASN A 167 9.66 8.48 18.19
N LEU A 168 9.23 9.67 17.75
CA LEU A 168 8.60 9.87 16.45
C LEU A 168 9.57 9.65 15.28
N PHE A 169 10.82 10.09 15.41
CA PHE A 169 11.83 9.91 14.37
C PHE A 169 12.20 8.43 14.22
N GLN A 170 12.37 7.71 15.32
CA GLN A 170 12.61 6.27 15.27
C GLN A 170 11.43 5.54 14.64
N ALA A 171 10.19 5.94 14.92
CA ALA A 171 8.99 5.38 14.29
C ALA A 171 8.98 5.54 12.76
N THR A 172 9.72 6.49 12.19
CA THR A 172 9.83 6.61 10.72
C THR A 172 10.67 5.51 10.08
N ILE A 173 11.58 4.90 10.84
CA ILE A 173 12.57 3.93 10.35
C ILE A 173 12.27 2.53 10.88
N GLN A 174 11.74 2.42 12.10
CA GLN A 174 11.62 1.18 12.84
C GLN A 174 10.26 1.02 13.53
N GLN A 175 9.91 -0.23 13.82
CA GLN A 175 8.72 -0.63 14.56
C GLN A 175 9.08 -1.57 15.70
N THR A 176 8.30 -1.52 16.77
CA THR A 176 8.54 -2.30 17.99
C THR A 176 7.94 -3.69 17.86
N LEU A 177 8.73 -4.73 18.09
CA LEU A 177 8.29 -6.12 18.09
C LEU A 177 8.86 -6.86 19.29
N THR A 178 8.02 -7.64 19.96
CA THR A 178 8.46 -8.58 20.98
C THR A 178 9.02 -9.83 20.30
N GLU A 179 10.28 -10.13 20.56
CA GLU A 179 10.92 -11.39 20.21
C GLU A 179 11.23 -12.22 21.46
N TYR A 180 11.28 -13.53 21.28
CA TYR A 180 11.69 -14.47 22.31
C TYR A 180 13.12 -14.91 22.04
N GLU A 181 14.04 -14.49 22.91
CA GLU A 181 15.42 -14.94 22.84
C GLU A 181 15.62 -16.12 23.78
N THR A 182 16.32 -17.15 23.30
CA THR A 182 16.73 -18.26 24.17
C THR A 182 17.96 -17.82 24.93
N VAL A 183 17.81 -17.57 26.22
CA VAL A 183 18.93 -17.23 27.10
C VAL A 183 19.36 -18.50 27.83
N MET A 184 20.66 -18.81 27.78
CA MET A 184 21.22 -19.92 28.56
C MET A 184 21.40 -19.47 30.01
N GLY A 185 20.66 -20.09 30.92
CA GLY A 185 20.83 -19.87 32.35
C GLY A 185 22.08 -20.56 32.90
N ILE A 186 22.46 -20.18 34.13
CA ILE A 186 23.64 -20.69 34.87
C ILE A 186 23.65 -22.23 34.99
N ASN A 187 22.49 -22.89 34.92
CA ASN A 187 22.36 -24.35 35.01
C ASN A 187 22.21 -25.05 33.64
N ASN A 188 22.65 -24.44 32.53
CA ASN A 188 22.39 -24.91 31.16
C ASN A 188 20.90 -25.07 30.79
N THR A 189 20.01 -24.45 31.57
CA THR A 189 18.57 -24.43 31.25
C THR A 189 18.30 -23.34 30.21
N LYS A 190 17.72 -23.75 29.07
CA LYS A 190 17.26 -22.83 28.03
C LYS A 190 15.98 -22.16 28.50
N THR A 191 16.04 -20.89 28.89
CA THR A 191 14.85 -20.10 29.23
C THR A 191 14.52 -19.14 28.10
N LEU A 192 13.24 -19.02 27.76
CA LEU A 192 12.77 -18.05 26.79
C LEU A 192 12.59 -16.71 27.50
N LYS A 193 13.42 -15.72 27.16
CA LYS A 193 13.28 -14.36 27.67
C LYS A 193 12.54 -13.53 26.63
N LYS A 194 11.50 -12.84 27.08
CA LYS A 194 10.79 -11.83 26.30
C LYS A 194 11.66 -10.59 26.18
N VAL A 195 12.04 -10.21 24.96
CA VAL A 195 12.85 -9.02 24.69
C VAL A 195 12.13 -8.16 23.65
N VAL A 196 12.04 -6.86 23.92
CA VAL A 196 11.50 -5.90 22.96
C VAL A 196 12.63 -5.49 22.03
N LYS A 197 12.41 -5.65 20.72
CA LYS A 197 13.36 -5.27 19.68
C LYS A 197 12.73 -4.30 18.69
N TYR A 198 13.60 -3.58 17.98
CA TYR A 198 13.23 -2.74 16.87
C TYR A 198 13.50 -3.49 15.57
N LYS A 199 12.46 -3.60 14.75
CA LYS A 199 12.55 -4.16 13.42
C LYS A 199 12.50 -3.02 12.40
N ASP A 200 13.34 -3.11 11.38
CA ASP A 200 13.31 -2.14 10.29
C ASP A 200 11.95 -2.14 9.58
N GLY A 201 11.45 -0.94 9.33
CA GLY A 201 10.14 -0.67 8.75
C GLY A 201 9.43 0.43 9.50
N THR A 202 8.83 1.35 8.75
CA THR A 202 8.10 2.50 9.28
C THR A 202 6.90 2.06 10.12
N ASN A 203 6.87 2.47 11.39
CA ASN A 203 5.70 2.36 12.25
C ASN A 203 4.62 3.38 11.84
N THR A 204 3.90 3.04 10.77
CA THR A 204 2.87 3.90 10.17
C THR A 204 1.70 4.12 11.14
N LEU A 205 1.37 3.13 11.98
CA LEU A 205 0.30 3.24 12.98
C LEU A 205 0.56 4.39 13.96
N GLY A 206 1.76 4.44 14.54
CA GLY A 206 2.15 5.49 15.49
C GLY A 206 2.24 6.87 14.85
N ILE A 207 2.74 6.95 13.61
CA ILE A 207 2.80 8.21 12.86
C ILE A 207 1.40 8.76 12.59
N ILE A 208 0.48 7.91 12.11
CA ILE A 208 -0.92 8.30 11.89
C ILE A 208 -1.55 8.82 13.18
N PHE A 209 -1.38 8.08 14.29
CA PHE A 209 -1.94 8.44 15.58
C PHE A 209 -1.42 9.80 16.08
N PHE A 210 -0.10 10.01 15.99
CA PHE A 210 0.51 11.30 16.31
C PHE A 210 -0.02 12.43 15.42
N CYS A 211 -0.07 12.24 14.10
CA CYS A 211 -0.55 13.25 13.16
C CYS A 211 -2.03 13.61 13.39
N LEU A 212 -2.87 12.64 13.79
CA LEU A 212 -4.27 12.89 14.13
C LEU A 212 -4.39 13.78 15.37
N ILE A 213 -3.63 13.49 16.43
CA ILE A 213 -3.62 14.32 17.65
C ILE A 213 -3.07 15.71 17.32
N PHE A 214 -1.92 15.77 16.64
CA PHE A 214 -1.29 17.02 16.25
C PHE A 214 -2.22 17.89 15.40
N GLY A 215 -2.83 17.31 14.36
CA GLY A 215 -3.77 18.03 13.50
C GLY A 215 -5.02 18.48 14.25
N THR A 216 -5.58 17.63 15.12
CA THR A 216 -6.76 17.99 15.93
C THR A 216 -6.46 19.16 16.87
N VAL A 217 -5.32 19.12 17.59
CA VAL A 217 -4.89 20.21 18.47
C VAL A 217 -4.57 21.46 17.66
N LEU A 218 -3.90 21.34 16.52
CA LEU A 218 -3.64 22.45 15.61
C LEU A 218 -4.95 23.11 15.14
N GLY A 219 -5.99 22.31 14.92
CA GLY A 219 -7.32 22.77 14.55
C GLY A 219 -7.95 23.76 15.53
N THR A 220 -7.65 23.64 16.83
CA THR A 220 -8.20 24.48 17.89
C THR A 220 -7.46 25.82 18.06
N MET A 221 -6.31 26.01 17.41
CA MET A 221 -5.46 27.21 17.59
C MET A 221 -5.90 28.45 16.79
N GLY A 222 -7.12 28.46 16.24
CA GLY A 222 -7.67 29.60 15.50
C GLY A 222 -6.80 30.03 14.33
N GLU A 223 -6.47 31.32 14.23
CA GLU A 223 -5.65 31.88 13.14
C GLU A 223 -4.17 31.51 13.24
N ARG A 224 -3.66 31.19 14.44
CA ARG A 224 -2.24 30.84 14.63
C ARG A 224 -1.84 29.56 13.92
N LYS A 225 -2.81 28.73 13.51
CA LYS A 225 -2.56 27.48 12.77
C LYS A 225 -2.20 27.71 11.30
N GLN A 226 -2.55 28.87 10.73
CA GLN A 226 -2.44 29.10 9.28
C GLN A 226 -1.02 28.91 8.72
N PRO A 227 0.07 29.38 9.35
CA PRO A 227 1.42 29.15 8.83
C PRO A 227 1.78 27.66 8.74
N VAL A 228 1.40 26.88 9.77
CA VAL A 228 1.66 25.43 9.83
C VAL A 228 0.79 24.69 8.82
N LEU A 229 -0.48 25.05 8.72
CA LEU A 229 -1.42 24.46 7.78
C LEU A 229 -1.00 24.70 6.33
N ASN A 230 -0.55 25.93 6.01
CA ASN A 230 -0.04 26.27 4.69
C ASN A 230 1.22 25.48 4.33
N PHE A 231 2.14 25.30 5.29
CA PHE A 231 3.32 24.47 5.08
C PHE A 231 2.96 23.03 4.69
N PHE A 232 2.07 22.38 5.44
CA PHE A 232 1.65 21.01 5.12
C PHE A 232 0.84 20.95 3.81
N THR A 233 0.02 21.97 3.52
CA THR A 233 -0.76 22.04 2.27
C THR A 233 0.15 22.11 1.06
N VAL A 234 1.13 23.01 1.05
CA VAL A 234 2.12 23.11 -0.04
C VAL A 234 2.93 21.81 -0.15
N THR A 235 3.31 21.21 0.98
CA THR A 235 4.01 19.91 0.98
C THR A 235 3.16 18.82 0.33
N TYR A 236 1.87 18.74 0.67
CA TYR A 236 0.92 17.80 0.07
C TYR A 236 0.78 18.02 -1.45
N GLU A 237 0.64 19.25 -1.91
CA GLU A 237 0.57 19.58 -3.34
C GLU A 237 1.85 19.19 -4.09
N VAL A 238 3.02 19.42 -3.50
CA VAL A 238 4.30 18.98 -4.07
C VAL A 238 4.35 17.46 -4.15
N MET A 239 3.94 16.74 -3.10
CA MET A 239 3.88 15.28 -3.11
C MET A 239 2.92 14.75 -4.17
N GLN A 240 1.77 15.41 -4.39
CA GLN A 240 0.84 15.05 -5.47
C GLN A 240 1.45 15.22 -6.87
N LYS A 241 2.23 16.28 -7.09
CA LYS A 241 2.94 16.50 -8.37
C LYS A 241 4.01 15.45 -8.61
N ILE A 242 4.80 15.12 -7.58
CA ILE A 242 5.80 14.04 -7.67
C ILE A 242 5.10 12.71 -7.95
N LEU A 243 4.04 12.38 -7.21
CA LEU A 243 3.26 11.15 -7.41
C LEU A 243 2.71 11.05 -8.85
N THR A 244 2.20 12.16 -9.39
CA THR A 244 1.75 12.21 -10.78
C THR A 244 2.89 11.89 -11.75
N GLY A 245 4.08 12.43 -11.50
CA GLY A 245 5.27 12.13 -12.31
C GLY A 245 5.75 10.67 -12.18
N VAL A 246 5.52 10.01 -11.04
CA VAL A 246 5.91 8.60 -10.81
C VAL A 246 4.91 7.63 -11.43
N ILE A 247 3.63 8.00 -11.51
CA ILE A 247 2.57 7.14 -12.06
C ILE A 247 2.61 7.08 -13.59
N TRP A 248 3.05 8.15 -14.26
CA TRP A 248 3.15 8.25 -15.72
C TRP A 248 4.47 7.70 -16.26
#